data_AF-A0A822AP03-F1
#
_entry.id   AF-A0A822AP03-F1
#
_cell.length_a   1.000
_cell.length_b   1.000
_cell.length_c   1.000
_cell.angle_alpha   90.00
_cell.angle_beta   90.00
_cell.angle_gamma   90.00
#
_symmetry.space_group_name_H-M   'P 1'
#
loop_
_entity.id
_entity.type
_entity.pdbx_description
1 polymer ?
#
loop_
_entity_poly.entity_id
_entity_poly.type
_entity_poly.pdbx_seq_one_letter_code
_entity_poly.pdbx_strand_id
1 'polypeptide(L)'
;RFCWWGAEELGLLGADFHVKQAKNSSIVGERLSDYLINLNYDTIGSPNYMLGIYDGATARNDTPSQALVGSIKITALFRDWFIQQNLPYDYRDVSGRSDYAPFLAEGIVSGGLSAGTDGIKTQNQRDRYDQMLGQGLGGISGIMYDPCYHKACDTIQNINILGYEKMVKAAAYVLEFLGREEDLKTWLYPFTK
;
A
#
# COMPACT_ATOMS: atom_id res chain seq x y z
N ARG A 1 -10.01 3.93 11.02
CA ARG A 1 -10.64 2.61 11.29
C ARG A 1 -9.68 1.54 10.82
N PHE A 2 -9.67 0.37 11.45
CA PHE A 2 -8.93 -0.79 10.94
C PHE A 2 -9.93 -1.81 10.41
N CYS A 3 -9.64 -2.37 9.24
CA CYS A 3 -10.50 -3.32 8.55
C CYS A 3 -9.67 -4.52 8.11
N TRP A 4 -10.25 -5.71 8.21
CA TRP A 4 -9.73 -6.94 7.64
C TRP A 4 -10.77 -7.47 6.65
N TRP A 5 -10.39 -7.53 5.38
CA TRP A 5 -11.31 -7.90 4.32
C TRP A 5 -11.36 -9.41 4.12
N GLY A 6 -12.56 -9.95 4.07
CA GLY A 6 -12.79 -11.33 3.65
C GLY A 6 -12.90 -11.43 2.13
N ALA A 7 -12.59 -12.60 1.58
CA ALA A 7 -12.82 -12.92 0.16
C ALA A 7 -12.17 -11.95 -0.86
N GLU A 8 -11.01 -11.36 -0.51
CA GLU A 8 -10.17 -10.59 -1.43
C GLU A 8 -9.78 -11.42 -2.65
N GLU A 9 -9.29 -12.64 -2.41
CA GLU A 9 -8.82 -13.57 -3.46
C GLU A 9 -9.94 -14.09 -4.39
N LEU A 10 -11.21 -13.85 -4.02
CA LEU A 10 -12.37 -14.15 -4.86
C LEU A 10 -12.80 -12.95 -5.71
N GLY A 11 -12.01 -11.87 -5.73
CA GLY A 11 -12.28 -10.65 -6.48
C GLY A 11 -12.75 -9.50 -5.60
N LEU A 12 -12.02 -9.19 -4.53
CA LEU A 12 -12.21 -8.02 -3.66
C LEU A 12 -13.60 -7.95 -2.98
N LEU A 13 -14.26 -9.10 -2.82
CA LEU A 13 -15.69 -9.14 -2.47
C LEU A 13 -16.00 -8.48 -1.13
N GLY A 14 -15.11 -8.60 -0.14
CA GLY A 14 -15.27 -7.97 1.17
C GLY A 14 -15.21 -6.43 1.11
N ALA A 15 -14.16 -5.88 0.50
CA ALA A 15 -14.01 -4.44 0.35
C ALA A 15 -15.09 -3.84 -0.56
N ASP A 16 -15.43 -4.51 -1.67
CA ASP A 16 -16.51 -4.11 -2.57
C ASP A 16 -17.86 -4.07 -1.86
N PHE A 17 -18.19 -5.12 -1.10
CA PHE A 17 -19.40 -5.14 -0.27
C PHE A 17 -19.41 -3.99 0.73
N HIS A 18 -18.31 -3.75 1.44
CA HIS A 18 -18.22 -2.67 2.42
C HIS A 18 -18.46 -1.29 1.79
N VAL A 19 -17.82 -0.99 0.67
CA VAL A 19 -17.99 0.28 -0.05
C VAL A 19 -19.44 0.44 -0.53
N LYS A 20 -20.06 -0.61 -1.05
CA LYS A 20 -21.48 -0.61 -1.45
C LYS A 20 -22.43 -0.33 -0.28
N GLN A 21 -22.16 -0.90 0.90
CA GLN A 21 -22.95 -0.60 2.09
C GLN A 21 -22.74 0.85 2.54
N ALA A 22 -21.50 1.33 2.54
CA ALA A 22 -21.18 2.70 2.94
C ALA A 22 -21.85 3.76 2.06
N LYS A 23 -22.01 3.49 0.75
CA LYS A 23 -22.74 4.37 -0.17
C LYS A 23 -24.21 4.55 0.20
N ASN A 24 -24.83 3.53 0.78
CA ASN A 24 -26.25 3.52 1.13
C ASN A 24 -26.50 3.83 2.61
N SER A 25 -25.44 3.92 3.43
CA SER A 25 -25.57 4.20 4.85
C SER A 25 -25.93 5.67 5.09
N SER A 26 -26.74 5.92 6.12
CA SER A 26 -26.99 7.24 6.69
C SER A 26 -26.29 7.44 8.04
N ILE A 27 -25.69 6.37 8.59
CA ILE A 27 -25.08 6.33 9.93
C ILE A 27 -23.74 7.06 9.90
N VAL A 28 -23.56 8.06 10.78
CA VAL A 28 -22.31 8.81 10.90
C VAL A 28 -21.14 7.87 11.20
N GLY A 29 -20.07 8.05 10.44
CA GLY A 29 -18.89 7.22 10.44
C GLY A 29 -19.00 6.07 9.43
N GLU A 30 -20.19 5.59 9.07
CA GLU A 30 -20.37 4.46 8.14
C GLU A 30 -20.72 4.91 6.72
N ARG A 31 -20.95 6.20 6.49
CA ARG A 31 -21.19 6.72 5.14
C ARG A 31 -19.89 6.73 4.36
N LEU A 32 -19.99 6.52 3.06
CA LEU A 32 -18.85 6.68 2.17
C LEU A 32 -18.20 8.08 2.29
N SER A 33 -19.01 9.12 2.51
CA SER A 33 -18.54 10.50 2.68
C SER A 33 -17.75 10.76 3.98
N ASP A 34 -17.80 9.84 4.94
CA ASP A 34 -17.00 9.92 6.16
C ASP A 34 -15.59 9.31 5.96
N TYR A 35 -15.34 8.67 4.83
CA TYR A 35 -14.04 8.06 4.51
C TYR A 35 -13.20 9.05 3.71
N LEU A 36 -12.05 9.44 4.26
CA LEU A 36 -11.12 10.34 3.57
C LEU A 36 -10.00 9.58 2.86
N ILE A 37 -9.58 8.44 3.42
CA ILE A 37 -8.42 7.69 2.94
C ILE A 37 -8.56 6.19 3.22
N ASN A 38 -8.10 5.38 2.28
CA ASN A 38 -7.82 3.95 2.45
C ASN A 38 -6.30 3.70 2.36
N LEU A 39 -5.71 3.12 3.41
CA LEU A 39 -4.33 2.64 3.39
C LEU A 39 -4.35 1.11 3.36
N ASN A 40 -3.80 0.54 2.30
CA ASN A 40 -3.82 -0.90 2.04
C ASN A 40 -2.43 -1.50 2.14
N TYR A 41 -2.33 -2.71 2.69
CA TYR A 41 -1.06 -3.36 2.99
C TYR A 41 -1.10 -4.80 2.50
N ASP A 42 -0.60 -5.03 1.28
CA ASP A 42 -0.77 -6.31 0.59
C ASP A 42 0.31 -6.57 -0.49
N THR A 43 1.13 -7.61 -0.36
CA THR A 43 1.59 -8.27 0.88
C THR A 43 2.67 -7.39 1.54
N ILE A 44 3.10 -7.60 2.78
CA ILE A 44 4.15 -6.74 3.39
C ILE A 44 5.34 -7.50 4.00
N GLY A 45 5.47 -8.81 3.74
CA GLY A 45 6.43 -9.68 4.42
C GLY A 45 7.25 -10.62 3.55
N SER A 46 7.23 -10.46 2.22
CA SER A 46 7.78 -11.43 1.26
C SER A 46 9.26 -11.81 1.55
N PRO A 47 9.67 -13.07 1.36
CA PRO A 47 11.00 -13.56 1.75
C PRO A 47 12.14 -12.86 1.00
N ASN A 48 11.93 -12.53 -0.27
CA ASN A 48 12.85 -11.78 -1.14
C ASN A 48 12.34 -10.35 -1.37
N TYR A 49 11.78 -9.74 -0.32
CA TYR A 49 11.06 -8.46 -0.28
C TYR A 49 11.55 -7.33 -1.22
N MET A 50 10.60 -6.52 -1.66
CA MET A 50 10.82 -5.10 -1.94
C MET A 50 10.28 -4.24 -0.78
N LEU A 51 10.78 -3.03 -0.60
CA LEU A 51 10.17 -2.00 0.26
C LEU A 51 9.31 -1.10 -0.64
N GLY A 52 8.18 -1.64 -1.08
CA GLY A 52 7.36 -1.06 -2.13
C GLY A 52 6.27 -0.11 -1.63
N ILE A 53 6.05 0.96 -2.38
CA ILE A 53 5.03 1.98 -2.12
C ILE A 53 4.05 1.97 -3.29
N TYR A 54 2.74 1.94 -3.03
CA TYR A 54 1.76 2.15 -4.10
C TYR A 54 1.94 3.54 -4.72
N ASP A 55 2.15 3.59 -6.04
CA ASP A 55 2.38 4.84 -6.76
C ASP A 55 1.06 5.44 -7.26
N GLY A 56 0.53 6.41 -6.51
CA GLY A 56 -0.72 7.09 -6.86
C GLY A 56 -0.70 7.78 -8.23
N ALA A 57 0.48 8.06 -8.80
CA ALA A 57 0.59 8.61 -10.15
C ALA A 57 0.31 7.57 -11.26
N THR A 58 0.34 6.28 -10.92
CA THR A 58 0.05 5.16 -11.85
C THR A 58 -1.41 4.71 -11.80
N ALA A 59 -2.26 5.40 -11.04
CA ALA A 59 -3.68 5.10 -10.98
C ALA A 59 -4.31 5.16 -12.38
N ARG A 60 -5.27 4.25 -12.62
CA ARG A 60 -5.92 4.11 -13.93
C ARG A 60 -6.63 5.40 -14.35
N ASN A 61 -6.74 5.63 -15.66
CA ASN A 61 -7.39 6.82 -16.23
C ASN A 61 -8.87 6.99 -15.86
N ASP A 62 -9.55 5.91 -15.45
CA ASP A 62 -10.93 5.92 -14.96
C ASP A 62 -11.04 6.25 -13.46
N THR A 63 -9.92 6.47 -12.77
CA THR A 63 -9.88 6.90 -11.37
C THR A 63 -10.45 8.32 -11.23
N PRO A 64 -11.40 8.56 -10.31
CA PRO A 64 -11.91 9.90 -10.05
C PRO A 64 -10.78 10.88 -9.69
N SER A 65 -10.69 11.99 -10.43
CA SER A 65 -9.56 12.91 -10.36
C SER A 65 -9.35 13.54 -8.98
N GLN A 66 -10.41 13.64 -8.17
CA GLN A 66 -10.33 14.17 -6.80
C GLN A 66 -9.44 13.32 -5.88
N ALA A 67 -9.30 12.01 -6.14
CA ALA A 67 -8.49 11.12 -5.32
C ALA A 67 -7.00 11.13 -5.69
N LEU A 68 -6.65 11.59 -6.90
CA LEU A 68 -5.30 11.46 -7.45
C LEU A 68 -4.28 12.29 -6.67
N VAL A 69 -4.61 13.55 -6.39
CA VAL A 69 -3.70 14.48 -5.69
C VAL A 69 -3.37 13.97 -4.29
N GLY A 70 -4.40 13.54 -3.53
CA GLY A 70 -4.19 12.96 -2.20
C GLY A 70 -3.42 11.64 -2.27
N SER A 71 -3.70 10.77 -3.24
CA SER A 71 -2.99 9.49 -3.40
C SER A 71 -1.50 9.70 -3.68
N ILE A 72 -1.16 10.68 -4.53
CA ILE A 72 0.23 11.09 -4.80
C ILE A 72 0.89 11.67 -3.54
N LYS A 73 0.17 12.44 -2.73
CA LYS A 73 0.68 12.93 -1.43
C LYS A 73 0.99 11.80 -0.47
N ILE A 74 0.15 10.76 -0.43
CA ILE A 74 0.40 9.56 0.39
C ILE A 74 1.62 8.79 -0.11
N THR A 75 1.76 8.60 -1.42
CA THR A 75 2.98 8.03 -2.02
C THR A 75 4.23 8.82 -1.60
N ALA A 76 4.18 10.15 -1.70
CA ALA A 76 5.28 11.03 -1.30
C ALA A 76 5.58 10.91 0.21
N LEU A 77 4.57 10.84 1.06
CA LEU A 77 4.73 10.71 2.51
C LEU A 77 5.45 9.40 2.90
N PHE A 78 5.08 8.27 2.28
CA PHE A 78 5.82 7.02 2.47
C PHE A 78 7.25 7.13 1.94
N ARG A 79 7.44 7.66 0.73
CA ARG A 79 8.76 7.83 0.11
C ARG A 79 9.69 8.64 0.99
N ASP A 80 9.20 9.77 1.48
CA ASP A 80 9.98 10.70 2.30
C ASP A 80 10.37 10.04 3.63
N TRP A 81 9.52 9.18 4.19
CA TRP A 81 9.89 8.34 5.34
C TRP A 81 11.03 7.38 5.01
N PHE A 82 10.96 6.61 3.92
CA PHE A 82 12.05 5.70 3.54
C PHE A 82 13.37 6.46 3.30
N ILE A 83 13.32 7.63 2.67
CA ILE A 83 14.49 8.51 2.48
C ILE A 83 15.05 8.95 3.84
N GLN A 84 14.21 9.44 4.75
CA GLN A 84 14.64 9.88 6.09
C GLN A 84 15.26 8.74 6.91
N GLN A 85 14.79 7.51 6.72
CA GLN A 85 15.35 6.32 7.38
C GLN A 85 16.57 5.73 6.65
N ASN A 86 17.03 6.35 5.57
CA ASN A 86 18.10 5.85 4.69
C ASN A 86 17.84 4.41 4.20
N LEU A 87 16.59 4.12 3.84
CA LEU A 87 16.14 2.83 3.34
C LEU A 87 15.91 2.89 1.82
N PRO A 88 16.16 1.79 1.09
CA PRO A 88 15.72 1.70 -0.29
C PRO A 88 14.19 1.65 -0.33
N TYR A 89 13.61 2.10 -1.44
CA TYR A 89 12.21 1.91 -1.77
C TYR A 89 12.03 1.57 -3.25
N ASP A 90 10.88 1.03 -3.61
CA ASP A 90 10.42 0.84 -4.99
C ASP A 90 8.96 1.30 -5.12
N TYR A 91 8.52 1.53 -6.36
CA TYR A 91 7.11 1.79 -6.64
C TYR A 91 6.40 0.52 -7.08
N ARG A 92 5.14 0.40 -6.64
CA ARG A 92 4.19 -0.63 -7.05
C ARG A 92 3.01 0.04 -7.72
N ASP A 93 2.69 -0.41 -8.92
CA ASP A 93 1.57 0.13 -9.68
C ASP A 93 0.23 -0.06 -8.93
N VAL A 94 -0.62 0.96 -9.04
CA VAL A 94 -2.01 0.95 -8.56
C VAL A 94 -2.89 0.24 -9.60
N SER A 95 -2.64 -1.07 -9.75
CA SER A 95 -3.27 -1.92 -10.76
C SER A 95 -4.77 -2.17 -10.57
N GLY A 96 -5.31 -1.90 -9.37
CA GLY A 96 -6.70 -2.19 -9.01
C GLY A 96 -6.95 -3.63 -8.52
N ARG A 97 -5.89 -4.40 -8.23
CA ARG A 97 -5.94 -5.81 -7.82
C ARG A 97 -5.78 -6.02 -6.30
N SER A 98 -6.25 -5.11 -5.47
CA SER A 98 -6.26 -5.27 -4.01
C SER A 98 -7.31 -4.34 -3.40
N ASP A 99 -7.59 -4.47 -2.11
CA ASP A 99 -8.77 -3.89 -1.45
C ASP A 99 -8.82 -2.35 -1.40
N TYR A 100 -7.77 -1.64 -1.79
CA TYR A 100 -7.86 -0.19 -2.02
C TYR A 100 -8.73 0.16 -3.24
N ALA A 101 -8.91 -0.77 -4.19
CA ALA A 101 -9.50 -0.49 -5.49
C ALA A 101 -10.98 -0.07 -5.42
N PRO A 102 -11.85 -0.73 -4.63
CA PRO A 102 -13.24 -0.29 -4.47
C PRO A 102 -13.35 1.12 -3.86
N PHE A 103 -12.45 1.49 -2.95
CA PHE A 103 -12.42 2.83 -2.35
C PHE A 103 -11.96 3.87 -3.38
N LEU A 104 -10.89 3.58 -4.10
CA LEU A 104 -10.33 4.47 -5.11
C LEU A 104 -11.33 4.73 -6.25
N ALA A 105 -12.07 3.69 -6.67
CA ALA A 105 -13.12 3.80 -7.69
C ALA A 105 -14.24 4.77 -7.31
N GLU A 106 -14.49 4.97 -6.01
CA GLU A 106 -15.47 5.94 -5.49
C GLU A 106 -14.84 7.30 -5.15
N GLY A 107 -13.57 7.51 -5.50
CA GLY A 107 -12.88 8.77 -5.31
C GLY A 107 -12.36 8.99 -3.90
N ILE A 108 -12.21 7.92 -3.10
CA ILE A 108 -11.48 7.97 -1.84
C ILE A 108 -9.99 7.88 -2.15
N VAL A 109 -9.19 8.76 -1.54
CA VAL A 109 -7.72 8.70 -1.62
C VAL A 109 -7.23 7.33 -1.16
N SER A 110 -6.32 6.73 -1.93
CA SER A 110 -5.76 5.43 -1.62
C SER A 110 -4.24 5.44 -1.66
N GLY A 111 -3.62 4.59 -0.85
CA GLY A 111 -2.19 4.35 -0.87
C GLY A 111 -1.81 3.17 0.01
N GLY A 112 -0.53 3.03 0.29
CA GLY A 112 -0.03 1.97 1.16
C GLY A 112 1.21 1.29 0.62
N LEU A 113 1.43 0.05 1.02
CA LEU A 113 2.72 -0.62 0.88
C LEU A 113 2.57 -2.05 0.35
N SER A 114 3.60 -2.51 -0.37
CA SER A 114 3.70 -3.88 -0.85
C SER A 114 5.14 -4.38 -0.82
N ALA A 115 5.35 -5.61 -0.37
CA ALA A 115 6.63 -6.31 -0.35
C ALA A 115 6.88 -7.13 -1.62
N GLY A 116 5.95 -7.09 -2.57
CA GLY A 116 6.03 -7.77 -3.86
C GLY A 116 5.65 -9.24 -3.75
N THR A 117 5.13 -9.81 -4.83
CA THR A 117 4.65 -11.20 -4.85
C THR A 117 5.34 -11.98 -5.98
N ASP A 118 4.68 -12.11 -7.12
CA ASP A 118 5.10 -12.86 -8.31
C ASP A 118 6.14 -12.14 -9.19
N GLY A 119 6.43 -10.87 -8.90
CA GLY A 119 7.45 -10.09 -9.60
C GLY A 119 8.87 -10.59 -9.34
N ILE A 120 9.75 -10.52 -10.36
CA ILE A 120 11.15 -10.92 -10.26
C ILE A 120 12.02 -9.76 -9.76
N LYS A 121 12.81 -10.01 -8.70
CA LYS A 121 13.82 -9.05 -8.23
C LYS A 121 14.93 -8.92 -9.26
N THR A 122 15.18 -7.70 -9.73
CA THR A 122 16.24 -7.44 -10.71
C THR A 122 17.62 -7.38 -10.06
N GLN A 123 18.68 -7.54 -10.85
CA GLN A 123 20.06 -7.40 -10.38
C GLN A 123 20.31 -6.00 -9.80
N ASN A 124 19.88 -4.95 -10.51
CA ASN A 124 20.03 -3.57 -10.06
C ASN A 124 19.29 -3.30 -8.74
N GLN A 125 18.08 -3.85 -8.58
CA GLN A 125 17.33 -3.71 -7.34
C GLN A 125 18.03 -4.42 -6.18
N ARG A 126 18.49 -5.66 -6.38
CA ARG A 126 19.25 -6.41 -5.39
C ARG A 126 20.49 -5.64 -4.94
N ASP A 127 21.29 -5.16 -5.89
CA ASP A 127 22.54 -4.47 -5.60
C ASP A 127 22.30 -3.15 -4.85
N ARG A 128 21.26 -2.39 -5.22
CA ARG A 128 20.87 -1.17 -4.50
C ARG A 128 20.47 -1.47 -3.06
N TYR A 129 19.74 -2.56 -2.82
CA TYR A 129 19.35 -2.93 -1.47
C TYR A 129 20.55 -3.42 -0.65
N ASP A 130 21.45 -4.23 -1.23
CA ASP A 130 22.70 -4.64 -0.58
C ASP A 130 23.54 -3.42 -0.18
N GLN A 131 23.64 -2.42 -1.06
CA GLN A 131 24.39 -1.19 -0.80
C GLN A 131 23.79 -0.38 0.36
N MET A 132 22.46 -0.27 0.45
CA MET A 132 21.79 0.57 1.45
C MET A 132 21.56 -0.14 2.78
N LEU A 133 21.29 -1.44 2.77
CA LEU A 133 20.92 -2.21 3.95
C LEU A 133 22.10 -2.96 4.55
N GLY A 134 23.09 -3.32 3.72
CA GLY A 134 24.22 -4.17 4.08
C GLY A 134 24.29 -5.42 3.19
N GLN A 135 25.52 -5.91 2.99
CA GLN A 135 25.78 -7.04 2.11
C GLN A 135 24.98 -8.28 2.52
N GLY A 136 24.24 -8.87 1.57
CA GLY A 136 23.43 -10.07 1.78
C GLY A 136 22.00 -9.78 2.24
N LEU A 137 21.64 -8.51 2.44
CA LEU A 137 20.30 -8.10 2.84
C LEU A 137 19.43 -7.68 1.65
N GLY A 138 20.00 -7.53 0.45
CA GLY A 138 19.28 -7.13 -0.75
C GLY A 138 18.42 -8.21 -1.41
N GLY A 139 18.53 -9.45 -0.94
CA GLY A 139 17.84 -10.61 -1.48
C GLY A 139 18.57 -11.25 -2.66
N ILE A 140 17.83 -11.98 -3.50
CA ILE A 140 18.38 -12.77 -4.61
C ILE A 140 17.81 -12.25 -5.92
N SER A 141 18.69 -11.87 -6.86
CA SER A 141 18.27 -11.46 -8.20
C SER A 141 17.81 -12.64 -9.04
N GLY A 142 16.90 -12.40 -9.99
CA GLY A 142 16.35 -13.44 -10.86
C GLY A 142 15.33 -14.36 -10.17
N ILE A 143 15.02 -14.13 -8.91
CA ILE A 143 14.02 -14.87 -8.13
C ILE A 143 12.82 -13.96 -7.83
N MET A 144 11.62 -14.55 -7.74
CA MET A 144 10.41 -13.84 -7.33
C MET A 144 10.57 -13.18 -5.96
N TYR A 145 9.83 -12.11 -5.69
CA TYR A 145 9.75 -11.52 -4.35
C TYR A 145 9.21 -12.53 -3.33
N ASP A 146 8.21 -13.32 -3.74
CA ASP A 146 7.66 -14.42 -2.97
C ASP A 146 7.52 -15.69 -3.82
N PRO A 147 8.47 -16.64 -3.73
CA PRO A 147 8.39 -17.93 -4.43
C PRO A 147 7.23 -18.84 -3.97
N CYS A 148 6.66 -18.55 -2.81
CA CYS A 148 5.56 -19.29 -2.19
C CYS A 148 4.20 -18.61 -2.35
N TYR A 149 4.11 -17.47 -3.05
CA TYR A 149 2.84 -16.78 -3.32
C TYR A 149 1.77 -17.75 -3.87
N HIS A 150 0.63 -17.85 -3.17
CA HIS A 150 -0.48 -18.77 -3.46
C HIS A 150 -0.12 -20.27 -3.44
N LYS A 151 0.89 -20.66 -2.66
CA LYS A 151 1.32 -22.06 -2.51
C LYS A 151 1.25 -22.50 -1.06
N ALA A 152 1.23 -23.82 -0.85
CA ALA A 152 1.18 -24.42 0.49
C ALA A 152 2.39 -24.08 1.40
N CYS A 153 3.50 -23.59 0.82
CA CYS A 153 4.66 -23.14 1.60
C CYS A 153 4.53 -21.71 2.13
N ASP A 154 3.49 -20.96 1.76
CA ASP A 154 3.19 -19.66 2.35
C ASP A 154 2.69 -19.84 3.79
N THR A 155 3.63 -19.76 4.71
CA THR A 155 3.49 -20.08 6.12
C THR A 155 4.23 -19.00 6.93
N ILE A 156 4.16 -19.04 8.26
CA ILE A 156 4.89 -18.08 9.10
C ILE A 156 6.43 -18.15 8.91
N GLN A 157 6.94 -19.24 8.31
CA GLN A 157 8.34 -19.40 7.94
C GLN A 157 8.71 -18.66 6.64
N ASN A 158 7.72 -18.23 5.84
CA ASN A 158 7.89 -17.54 4.56
C ASN A 158 7.98 -16.00 4.70
N ILE A 159 8.49 -15.50 5.83
CA ILE A 159 8.49 -14.07 6.13
C ILE A 159 9.92 -13.55 6.29
N ASN A 160 10.26 -12.50 5.54
CA ASN A 160 11.46 -11.73 5.83
C ASN A 160 11.20 -10.72 6.95
N ILE A 161 11.68 -11.02 8.16
CA ILE A 161 11.43 -10.18 9.34
C ILE A 161 12.00 -8.76 9.20
N LEU A 162 13.17 -8.62 8.56
CA LEU A 162 13.77 -7.30 8.35
C LEU A 162 12.88 -6.45 7.45
N GLY A 163 12.48 -6.96 6.28
CA GLY A 163 11.59 -6.27 5.36
C GLY A 163 10.25 -5.93 6.02
N TYR A 164 9.63 -6.91 6.67
CA TYR A 164 8.36 -6.75 7.38
C TYR A 164 8.42 -5.65 8.44
N GLU A 165 9.46 -5.62 9.27
CA GLU A 165 9.61 -4.60 10.32
C GLU A 165 9.69 -3.18 9.73
N LYS A 166 10.43 -2.99 8.62
CA LYS A 166 10.51 -1.67 7.96
C LYS A 166 9.15 -1.24 7.41
N MET A 167 8.41 -2.16 6.80
CA MET A 167 7.08 -1.88 6.24
C MET A 167 6.07 -1.51 7.34
N VAL A 168 6.08 -2.23 8.47
CA VAL A 168 5.22 -1.93 9.62
C VAL A 168 5.56 -0.57 10.24
N LYS A 169 6.85 -0.22 10.34
CA LYS A 169 7.28 1.10 10.84
C LYS A 169 6.85 2.24 9.91
N ALA A 170 6.97 2.04 8.59
CA ALA A 170 6.47 2.99 7.60
C ALA A 170 4.96 3.19 7.72
N ALA A 171 4.21 2.08 7.83
CA ALA A 171 2.77 2.09 8.02
C ALA A 171 2.37 2.88 9.28
N ALA A 172 3.02 2.61 10.41
CA ALA A 172 2.77 3.28 11.68
C ALA A 172 3.06 4.79 11.61
N TYR A 173 4.19 5.18 11.00
CA TYR A 173 4.55 6.59 10.82
C TYR A 173 3.51 7.36 10.01
N VAL A 174 3.08 6.81 8.86
CA VAL A 174 2.07 7.44 8.03
C VAL A 174 0.73 7.54 8.75
N LEU A 175 0.35 6.49 9.49
CA LEU A 175 -0.87 6.50 10.30
C LEU A 175 -0.84 7.61 11.36
N GLU A 176 0.29 7.76 12.06
CA GLU A 176 0.49 8.80 13.06
C GLU A 176 0.44 10.20 12.44
N PHE A 177 1.15 10.40 11.32
CA PHE A 177 1.16 11.69 10.61
C PHE A 177 -0.27 12.11 10.26
N LEU A 178 -1.03 11.23 9.61
CA LEU A 178 -2.40 11.52 9.19
C LEU A 178 -3.35 11.73 10.37
N GLY A 179 -3.14 10.99 11.47
CA GLY A 179 -3.93 11.15 12.70
C GLY A 179 -3.68 12.46 13.43
N ARG A 180 -2.58 13.16 13.13
CA ARG A 180 -2.22 14.46 13.72
C ARG A 180 -2.46 15.65 12.79
N GLU A 181 -2.80 15.42 11.53
CA GLU A 181 -3.06 16.48 10.56
C GLU A 181 -4.37 17.23 10.91
N GLU A 182 -4.25 18.52 11.23
CA GLU A 182 -5.37 19.33 11.75
C GLU A 182 -6.51 19.46 10.73
N ASP A 183 -6.18 19.64 9.45
CA ASP A 183 -7.14 19.68 8.35
C ASP A 183 -6.80 18.64 7.29
N LEU A 184 -6.92 17.38 7.70
CA LEU A 184 -6.65 16.23 6.84
C LEU A 184 -7.48 16.25 5.55
N LYS A 185 -8.72 16.76 5.60
CA LYS A 185 -9.59 16.81 4.42
C LYS A 185 -9.04 17.78 3.38
N THR A 186 -8.71 19.02 3.76
CA THR A 186 -8.11 19.98 2.83
C THR A 186 -6.74 19.52 2.36
N TRP A 187 -5.97 18.86 3.23
CA TRP A 187 -4.67 18.30 2.83
C TRP A 187 -4.83 17.22 1.76
N LEU A 188 -5.77 16.29 1.90
CA LEU A 188 -6.03 15.23 0.92
C LEU A 188 -6.71 15.74 -0.35
N TYR A 189 -7.63 16.70 -0.23
CA TYR A 189 -8.49 17.19 -1.31
C TYR A 189 -8.39 18.71 -1.50
N PRO A 190 -7.23 19.26 -1.91
CA PRO A 190 -6.98 20.71 -1.93
C PRO A 190 -7.81 21.50 -2.97
N PHE A 191 -8.50 20.81 -3.89
CA PHE A 191 -9.27 21.42 -4.98
C PHE A 191 -10.78 21.22 -4.87
N THR A 192 -11.29 20.58 -3.82
CA THR A 192 -12.73 20.48 -3.58
C THR A 192 -13.22 21.71 -2.82
N LYS A 193 -13.88 22.63 -3.52
CA LYS A 193 -14.70 23.69 -2.93
C LYS A 193 -16.16 23.28 -2.91
#